data_AF-A0A348TU60-F1
#
_entry.id   AF-A0A348TU60-F1
#
_cell.length_a   1.000
_cell.length_b   1.000
_cell.length_c   1.000
_cell.angle_alpha   90.00
_cell.angle_beta   90.00
_cell.angle_gamma   90.00
#
_symmetry.space_group_name_H-M   'P 1'
#
loop_
_entity.id
_entity.type
_entity.pdbx_description
1 polymer ?
#
loop_
_entity_poly.entity_id
_entity_poly.type
_entity_poly.pdbx_seq_one_letter_code
_entity_poly.pdbx_strand_id
1 'polypeptide(L)'
;TPGASLEDLNTARSIDIELRELGLLLKGDATRTKREFEAGASLGDVTGLLAWGTFNHRGAPTGSMRAMKEDAEAMIADATAALEKIDEKLDQLEANAREQGVPYWD
;
A
#
# COMPACT_ATOMS: atom_id res chain seq x y z
N THR A 1 29.09 3.32 -0.87
CA THR A 1 29.06 4.77 -0.62
C THR A 1 29.94 5.03 0.59
N PRO A 2 31.15 5.60 0.41
CA PRO A 2 32.00 5.93 1.53
C PRO A 2 31.27 6.95 2.43
N GLY A 3 31.08 6.64 3.71
CA GLY A 3 30.46 7.54 4.69
C GLY A 3 28.97 7.34 4.97
N ALA A 4 28.24 6.51 4.23
CA ALA A 4 26.83 6.23 4.52
C ALA A 4 26.68 5.11 5.57
N SER A 5 25.80 5.31 6.55
CA SER A 5 25.46 4.29 7.54
C SER A 5 24.81 3.06 6.86
N LEU A 6 25.32 1.87 7.17
CA LEU A 6 24.71 0.60 6.70
C LEU A 6 23.29 0.42 7.24
N GLU A 7 23.01 0.96 8.42
CA GLU A 7 21.69 0.92 9.03
C GLU A 7 20.69 1.77 8.24
N ASP A 8 21.02 3.03 7.95
CA ASP A 8 20.16 3.93 7.17
C ASP A 8 19.92 3.39 5.75
N LEU A 9 20.93 2.78 5.12
CA LEU A 9 20.78 2.13 3.82
C LEU A 9 19.82 0.93 3.87
N ASN A 10 19.85 0.16 4.95
CA ASN A 10 18.89 -0.94 5.15
C ASN A 10 17.48 -0.41 5.42
N THR A 11 17.34 0.66 6.20
CA THR A 11 16.05 1.33 6.44
C THR A 11 15.45 1.87 5.14
N ALA A 12 16.24 2.61 4.34
CA ALA A 12 15.81 3.11 3.04
C ALA A 12 15.36 1.98 2.10
N ARG A 13 16.09 0.86 2.09
CA ARG A 13 15.71 -0.32 1.31
C ARG A 13 14.43 -0.98 1.84
N SER A 14 14.25 -1.05 3.16
CA SER A 14 13.02 -1.56 3.77
C SER A 14 11.82 -0.72 3.37
N ILE A 15 11.95 0.61 3.38
CA ILE A 15 10.88 1.53 2.96
C ILE A 15 10.50 1.31 1.49
N ASP A 16 11.47 1.16 0.58
CA ASP A 16 11.20 0.85 -0.84
C ASP A 16 10.42 -0.47 -1.01
N ILE A 17 10.75 -1.50 -0.22
CA ILE A 17 10.02 -2.78 -0.25
C ILE A 17 8.58 -2.59 0.27
N GLU A 18 8.41 -1.94 1.42
CA GLU A 18 7.09 -1.70 2.02
C GLU A 18 6.18 -0.86 1.10
N LEU A 19 6.73 0.17 0.44
CA LEU A 19 5.99 0.96 -0.55
C LEU A 19 5.53 0.13 -1.76
N ARG A 20 6.36 -0.83 -2.21
CA ARG A 20 5.98 -1.75 -3.30
C ARG A 20 4.86 -2.69 -2.87
N GLU A 21 4.95 -3.24 -1.66
CA GLU A 21 3.91 -4.11 -1.08
C GLU A 21 2.58 -3.36 -0.93
N LEU A 22 2.62 -2.12 -0.44
CA LEU A 22 1.45 -1.24 -0.38
C LEU A 22 0.88 -0.99 -1.79
N GLY A 23 1.75 -0.76 -2.78
CA GLY A 23 1.33 -0.63 -4.18
C GLY A 23 0.59 -1.86 -4.70
N LEU A 24 1.05 -3.07 -4.34
CA LEU A 24 0.40 -4.33 -4.70
C LEU A 24 -0.95 -4.51 -4.00
N LEU A 25 -1.06 -4.16 -2.71
CA LEU A 25 -2.34 -4.19 -2.00
C LEU A 25 -3.39 -3.28 -2.67
N LEU A 26 -2.96 -2.06 -3.04
CA LEU A 26 -3.85 -1.04 -3.58
C LEU A 26 -4.27 -1.33 -5.03
N LYS A 27 -3.34 -1.81 -5.87
CA LYS A 27 -3.51 -1.88 -7.34
C LYS A 27 -3.43 -3.30 -7.91
N GLY A 28 -3.05 -4.28 -7.10
CA GLY A 28 -2.79 -5.63 -7.55
C GLY A 28 -1.49 -5.78 -8.33
N ASP A 29 -1.13 -7.02 -8.65
CA ASP A 29 0.02 -7.36 -9.48
C ASP A 29 -0.40 -7.55 -10.94
N ALA A 30 -0.31 -6.49 -11.74
CA ALA A 30 -0.68 -6.50 -13.16
C ALA A 30 0.08 -7.55 -14.02
N THR A 31 1.22 -8.07 -13.55
CA THR A 31 1.97 -9.13 -14.25
C THR A 31 1.41 -10.51 -13.91
N ARG A 32 1.05 -10.75 -12.64
CA ARG A 32 0.40 -12.00 -12.20
C ARG A 32 -1.04 -12.10 -12.68
N THR A 33 -1.82 -11.01 -12.69
CA THR A 33 -3.21 -11.02 -13.21
C THR A 33 -3.29 -11.43 -14.69
N LYS A 34 -2.20 -11.28 -15.45
CA LYS A 34 -2.12 -11.73 -16.86
C LYS A 34 -1.72 -13.19 -17.04
N ARG A 35 -1.15 -13.82 -16.01
CA ARG A 35 -0.53 -15.16 -16.08
C ARG A 35 -1.23 -16.20 -15.22
N GLU A 36 -1.86 -15.78 -14.12
CA GLU A 36 -2.56 -16.64 -13.18
C GLU A 36 -4.08 -16.50 -13.37
N PHE A 37 -4.80 -17.63 -13.31
CA PHE A 37 -6.26 -17.66 -13.46
C PHE A 37 -6.98 -17.05 -12.24
N GLU A 38 -6.34 -17.08 -11.07
CA GLU A 38 -6.80 -16.47 -9.82
C GLU A 38 -5.66 -15.63 -9.24
N ALA A 39 -5.71 -14.31 -9.45
CA ALA A 39 -4.91 -13.36 -8.67
C ALA A 39 -5.77 -12.86 -7.50
N GLY A 40 -5.17 -12.68 -6.32
CA GLY A 40 -5.87 -12.10 -5.18
C GLY A 40 -6.43 -10.71 -5.52
N ALA A 41 -7.65 -10.41 -5.06
CA ALA A 41 -8.31 -9.13 -5.34
C ALA A 41 -7.55 -7.98 -4.66
N SER A 42 -7.25 -6.92 -5.41
CA SER A 42 -6.72 -5.68 -4.86
C SER A 42 -7.83 -4.80 -4.28
N LEU A 43 -7.46 -3.78 -3.49
CA LEU A 43 -8.44 -2.82 -2.99
C LEU A 43 -9.19 -2.13 -4.14
N GLY A 44 -8.49 -1.80 -5.22
CA GLY A 44 -9.09 -1.26 -6.44
C GLY A 44 -10.13 -2.19 -7.07
N ASP A 45 -9.87 -3.50 -7.08
CA ASP A 45 -10.81 -4.50 -7.62
C ASP A 45 -12.07 -4.60 -6.76
N VAL A 46 -11.90 -4.74 -5.44
CA VAL A 46 -13.02 -4.88 -4.49
C VAL A 46 -13.90 -3.64 -4.51
N THR A 47 -13.30 -2.44 -4.42
CA THR A 47 -14.04 -1.17 -4.42
C THR A 47 -14.70 -0.90 -5.79
N GLY A 48 -14.03 -1.22 -6.90
CA GLY A 48 -14.58 -1.09 -8.23
C GLY A 48 -15.80 -1.99 -8.46
N LEU A 49 -15.71 -3.27 -8.04
CA LEU A 49 -16.83 -4.22 -8.10
C LEU A 49 -17.99 -3.77 -7.23
N LEU A 50 -17.72 -3.30 -6.01
CA LEU A 50 -18.74 -2.78 -5.10
C LEU A 50 -19.42 -1.54 -5.68
N ALA A 51 -18.66 -0.59 -6.23
CA ALA A 51 -19.20 0.62 -6.86
C ALA A 51 -20.10 0.29 -8.06
N TRP A 52 -19.64 -0.61 -8.94
CA TRP A 52 -20.45 -1.07 -10.07
C TRP A 52 -21.71 -1.83 -9.62
N GLY A 53 -21.58 -2.71 -8.63
CA GLY A 53 -22.70 -3.48 -8.08
C GLY A 53 -23.74 -2.60 -7.42
N THR A 54 -23.32 -1.65 -6.59
CA THR A 54 -24.21 -0.70 -5.90
C THR A 54 -24.91 0.24 -6.88
N PHE A 55 -24.24 0.67 -7.95
CA PHE A 55 -24.86 1.53 -8.95
C PHE A 55 -25.94 0.82 -9.77
N ASN A 56 -25.73 -0.46 -10.10
CA ASN A 56 -26.68 -1.24 -10.90
C ASN A 56 -27.79 -1.90 -10.08
N HIS A 57 -27.59 -2.12 -8.78
CA HIS A 57 -28.57 -2.77 -7.92
C HIS A 57 -29.62 -1.78 -7.40
N ARG A 58 -30.90 -2.06 -7.67
CA ARG A 58 -32.04 -1.24 -7.18
C ARG A 58 -32.74 -1.82 -5.95
N GLY A 59 -32.24 -2.94 -5.43
CA GLY A 59 -32.74 -3.59 -4.22
C GLY A 59 -31.90 -3.27 -2.98
N ALA A 60 -32.23 -3.91 -1.86
CA ALA A 60 -31.39 -3.86 -0.66
C ALA A 60 -30.02 -4.53 -0.92
N PRO A 61 -28.92 -4.06 -0.30
CA PRO A 61 -27.60 -4.65 -0.49
C PRO A 61 -27.60 -6.15 -0.16
N THR A 62 -27.06 -6.95 -1.08
CA THR A 62 -26.90 -8.39 -0.89
C THR A 62 -25.88 -8.71 0.21
N GLY A 63 -25.88 -9.95 0.71
CA GLY A 63 -24.86 -10.39 1.67
C GLY A 63 -23.42 -10.25 1.12
N SER A 64 -23.22 -10.56 -0.17
CA SER A 64 -21.92 -10.39 -0.83
C SER A 64 -21.48 -8.94 -0.92
N MET A 65 -22.39 -7.99 -1.18
CA MET A 65 -22.06 -6.56 -1.20
C MET A 65 -21.65 -6.04 0.19
N ARG A 66 -22.22 -6.59 1.27
CA ARG A 66 -21.81 -6.25 2.64
C ARG A 66 -20.43 -6.80 2.97
N ALA A 67 -20.17 -8.06 2.64
CA ALA A 67 -18.85 -8.67 2.82
C ALA A 67 -17.76 -7.88 2.05
N MET A 68 -18.01 -7.54 0.77
CA MET A 68 -17.08 -6.72 -0.01
C MET A 68 -16.83 -5.33 0.61
N LYS A 69 -17.84 -4.73 1.25
CA LYS A 69 -17.68 -3.47 1.96
C LYS A 69 -16.81 -3.63 3.19
N GLU A 70 -17.05 -4.66 3.99
CA GLU A 70 -16.25 -4.98 5.18
C GLU A 70 -14.79 -5.27 4.80
N ASP A 71 -14.57 -6.06 3.75
CA ASP A 71 -13.23 -6.34 3.22
C ASP A 71 -12.53 -5.07 2.73
N ALA A 72 -13.23 -4.21 1.98
CA ALA A 72 -12.68 -2.94 1.52
C ALA A 72 -12.32 -2.02 2.71
N GLU A 73 -13.16 -1.95 3.73
CA GLU A 73 -12.91 -1.14 4.94
C GLU A 73 -11.68 -1.66 5.71
N ALA A 74 -11.54 -2.97 5.85
CA ALA A 74 -10.36 -3.58 6.46
C ALA A 74 -9.08 -3.30 5.66
N MET A 75 -9.12 -3.50 4.34
CA MET A 75 -7.99 -3.24 3.44
C MET A 75 -7.57 -1.75 3.45
N ILE A 76 -8.52 -0.82 3.56
CA ILE A 76 -8.24 0.61 3.69
C ILE A 76 -7.55 0.92 5.02
N ALA A 77 -8.03 0.33 6.12
CA ALA A 77 -7.44 0.49 7.44
C ALA A 77 -5.99 -0.02 7.45
N ASP A 78 -5.76 -1.21 6.90
CA ASP A 78 -4.42 -1.81 6.79
C ASP A 78 -3.48 -0.96 5.92
N ALA A 79 -3.96 -0.47 4.77
CA ALA A 79 -3.19 0.40 3.89
C ALA A 79 -2.83 1.73 4.56
N THR A 80 -3.74 2.30 5.36
CA THR A 80 -3.53 3.55 6.09
C THR A 80 -2.45 3.35 7.17
N ALA A 81 -2.60 2.32 7.99
CA ALA A 81 -1.62 2.00 9.03
C ALA A 81 -0.23 1.69 8.46
N ALA A 82 -0.16 1.00 7.31
CA ALA A 82 1.09 0.75 6.61
C ALA A 82 1.75 2.05 6.11
N LEU A 83 0.94 2.97 5.56
CA LEU A 83 1.44 4.26 5.09
C LEU A 83 1.96 5.13 6.24
N GLU A 84 1.21 5.23 7.35
CA GLU A 84 1.64 5.95 8.56
C GLU A 84 2.98 5.43 9.09
N LYS A 85 3.15 4.11 9.15
CA LYS A 85 4.42 3.50 9.57
C LYS A 85 5.58 3.80 8.61
N ILE A 86 5.32 3.87 7.31
CA ILE A 86 6.33 4.23 6.31
C ILE A 86 6.72 5.71 6.48
N ASP A 87 5.75 6.58 6.73
CA ASP A 87 5.94 8.01 6.98
C ASP A 87 6.85 8.24 8.20
N GLU A 88 6.56 7.58 9.33
CA GLU A 88 7.40 7.65 10.53
C GLU A 88 8.86 7.22 10.27
N LYS A 89 9.07 6.18 9.46
CA LYS A 89 10.43 5.73 9.10
C LYS A 89 11.13 6.71 8.16
N LEU A 90 10.39 7.35 7.27
CA LEU A 90 10.93 8.38 6.38
C LEU A 90 11.35 9.60 7.17
N ASP A 91 10.53 10.05 8.13
CA ASP A 91 10.86 11.16 9.03
C ASP A 91 12.15 10.87 9.82
N GLN A 92 12.28 9.66 10.35
CA GLN A 92 13.49 9.25 11.07
C GLN A 92 14.72 9.21 10.16
N LEU A 93 14.56 8.71 8.93
CA LEU A 93 15.64 8.67 7.94
C LEU A 93 16.05 10.08 7.49
N GLU A 94 15.10 10.98 7.32
CA GLU A 94 15.33 12.39 7.01
C GLU A 94 16.11 13.09 8.12
N ALA A 95 15.72 12.90 9.38
CA ALA A 95 16.45 13.44 10.52
C ALA A 95 17.92 12.97 10.54
N ASN A 96 18.14 11.66 10.36
CA ASN A 96 19.49 11.08 10.27
C ASN A 96 20.28 11.66 9.08
N ALA A 97 19.65 11.82 7.92
CA ALA A 97 20.29 12.34 6.72
C ALA A 97 20.72 13.80 6.88
N ARG A 98 19.91 14.62 7.55
CA ARG A 98 20.26 16.01 7.90
C ARG A 98 21.44 16.07 8.86
N GLU A 99 21.44 15.27 9.92
CA GLU A 99 22.57 15.21 10.87
C GLU A 99 23.89 14.78 10.20
N GLN A 100 23.80 13.92 9.19
CA GLN A 100 24.95 13.45 8.41
C GLN A 100 25.38 14.39 7.29
N GLY A 101 24.66 15.51 7.08
CA GLY A 101 24.96 16.49 6.03
C GLY A 101 24.79 15.93 4.61
N VAL A 102 23.79 15.08 4.40
CA VAL A 102 23.54 14.49 3.08
C VAL A 102 23.07 15.60 2.10
N PRO A 103 23.74 15.82 0.94
CA PRO A 103 23.61 17.04 0.12
C PRO A 103 22.23 17.40 -0.45
N TYR A 104 21.25 16.51 -0.37
CA TYR A 104 19.91 16.70 -0.95
C TYR A 104 18.79 16.61 0.11
N TRP A 105 19.14 16.58 1.40
CA TRP A 105 18.19 16.54 2.53
C TRP A 105 18.18 17.82 3.38
N ASP A 106 19.01 18.81 3.00
CA ASP A 106 19.04 20.17 3.55
C ASP A 106 17.83 21.01 3.11
#